data_AF-A0A9X8CIQ9-F1
#
_entry.id   AF-A0A9X8CIQ9-F1
#
_cell.length_a   1.000
_cell.length_b   1.000
_cell.length_c   1.000
_cell.angle_alpha   90.00
_cell.angle_beta   90.00
_cell.angle_gamma   90.00
#
_symmetry.space_group_name_H-M   'P 1'
#
loop_
_entity.id
_entity.type
_entity.pdbx_description
1 polymer ?
#
loop_
_entity_poly.entity_id
_entity_poly.type
_entity_poly.pdbx_seq_one_letter_code
_entity_poly.pdbx_strand_id
1 'polypeptide(L)'
;MVTPFGPRNILLTYLMLSVSLGILWANLSKNIESSHVNKLNKLVKGMIICCSLFYVSLYAINAFENNRRIKLIKQADESNQSVVEIRRLPFSFLGQQLDNIPMGNRQDEYKEYYDISKNIEIKIVNRTMPLPWKQTNN
;
A
#
# COMPACT_ATOMS: atom_id res chain seq x y z
N MET A 1 0.80 -8.93 21.46
CA MET A 1 0.26 -7.67 20.91
C MET A 1 -0.61 -8.01 19.71
N VAL A 2 -1.94 -7.95 19.88
CA VAL A 2 -2.90 -8.05 18.77
C VAL A 2 -2.73 -6.77 17.94
N THR A 3 -2.21 -6.90 16.72
CA THR A 3 -2.14 -5.78 15.79
C THR A 3 -3.42 -5.75 14.98
N PRO A 4 -4.23 -4.67 15.06
CA PRO A 4 -5.53 -4.61 14.43
C PRO A 4 -5.42 -4.79 12.91
N PHE A 5 -6.43 -5.43 12.34
CA PHE A 5 -6.62 -5.52 10.90
C PHE A 5 -7.05 -4.14 10.37
N GLY A 6 -6.37 -3.67 9.32
CA GLY A 6 -6.65 -2.40 8.67
C GLY A 6 -5.44 -1.83 7.95
N PRO A 7 -5.63 -0.90 7.00
CA PRO A 7 -4.51 -0.21 6.37
C PRO A 7 -3.69 0.45 7.48
N ARG A 8 -2.51 -0.09 7.79
CA ARG A 8 -1.58 0.63 8.65
C ARG A 8 -1.30 1.94 7.93
N ASN A 9 -1.56 3.04 8.61
CA ASN A 9 -1.37 4.38 8.07
C ASN A 9 0.13 4.74 8.01
N ILE A 10 0.96 3.79 7.55
CA ILE A 10 2.39 3.91 7.32
C ILE A 10 2.65 5.06 6.34
N LEU A 11 1.77 5.24 5.35
CA LEU A 11 1.77 6.41 4.48
C LEU A 11 1.62 7.70 5.28
N LEU A 12 0.63 7.79 6.17
CA LEU A 12 0.44 8.96 7.03
C LEU A 12 1.66 9.19 7.93
N THR A 13 2.25 8.14 8.49
CA THR A 13 3.47 8.24 9.31
C THR A 13 4.64 8.82 8.51
N TYR A 14 4.90 8.30 7.30
CA TYR A 14 5.97 8.80 6.44
C TYR A 14 5.67 10.19 5.86
N LEU A 15 4.40 10.49 5.59
CA LEU A 15 3.94 11.81 5.14
C LEU A 15 4.11 12.84 6.25
N MET A 16 3.70 12.51 7.48
CA MET A 16 3.90 13.36 8.66
C MET A 16 5.38 13.58 8.94
N LEU A 17 6.21 12.53 8.87
CA LEU A 17 7.67 12.67 9.00
C LEU A 17 8.24 13.62 7.93
N SER A 18 7.81 13.48 6.67
CA SER A 18 8.24 14.34 5.57
C SER A 18 7.81 15.80 5.77
N VAL A 19 6.59 16.03 6.25
CA VAL A 19 6.08 17.36 6.60
C VAL A 19 6.87 17.97 7.77
N SER A 20 7.12 17.19 8.84
CA SER A 20 7.90 17.63 9.99
C SER A 20 9.33 18.02 9.59
N LEU A 21 10.00 17.20 8.77
CA LEU A 21 11.32 17.52 8.23
C LEU A 21 11.28 18.76 7.34
N GLY A 22 10.24 18.94 6.53
CA GLY A 22 10.03 20.14 5.71
C GLY A 22 9.85 21.41 6.54
N ILE A 23 9.10 21.35 7.65
CA ILE A 23 8.91 22.47 8.58
C ILE A 23 10.21 22.79 9.32
N LEU A 24 10.92 21.76 9.81
CA LEU A 24 12.22 21.93 10.46
C LEU A 24 13.22 22.63 9.53
N TRP A 25 13.28 22.16 8.28
CA TRP A 25 14.14 22.70 7.23
C TRP A 25 13.79 24.15 6.88
N ALA A 26 12.51 24.46 6.71
CA ALA A 26 12.04 25.82 6.44
C ALA A 26 12.42 26.80 7.57
N ASN A 27 12.36 26.37 8.83
CA ASN A 27 12.73 27.20 9.98
C ASN A 27 14.25 27.34 10.14
N LEU A 28 15.05 26.31 9.86
CA LEU A 28 16.51 26.42 9.83
C LEU A 28 17.01 27.39 8.74
N SER A 29 16.36 27.38 7.57
CA SER A 29 16.80 28.16 6.41
C SER A 29 16.68 29.68 6.56
N LYS A 30 15.85 30.18 7.50
CA LYS A 30 15.70 31.61 7.77
C LYS A 30 16.96 32.26 8.36
N ASN A 31 17.86 31.47 8.96
CA ASN A 31 19.07 31.99 9.61
C ASN A 31 20.35 31.85 8.76
N ILE A 32 20.24 31.38 7.51
CA ILE A 32 21.41 31.14 6.65
C ILE A 32 21.19 31.79 5.28
N GLU A 33 21.51 33.09 5.18
CA GLU A 33 21.52 33.83 3.92
C GLU A 33 22.74 33.43 3.08
N SER A 34 22.65 32.29 2.40
CA SER A 34 23.64 31.90 1.39
C SER A 34 22.97 31.41 0.13
N SER A 35 23.45 31.88 -1.03
CA SER A 35 23.00 31.45 -2.37
C SER A 35 23.04 29.92 -2.53
N HIS A 36 23.99 29.25 -1.86
CA HIS A 36 24.10 27.79 -1.83
C HIS A 36 22.94 27.13 -1.07
N VAL A 37 22.45 27.73 0.02
CA VAL A 37 21.30 27.24 0.78
C VAL A 37 20.02 27.38 -0.04
N ASN A 38 19.87 28.45 -0.82
CA ASN A 38 18.71 28.63 -1.70
C ASN A 38 18.66 27.60 -2.85
N LYS A 39 19.81 27.21 -3.41
CA LYS A 39 19.88 26.12 -4.40
C LYS A 39 19.57 24.76 -3.76
N LEU A 40 20.12 24.49 -2.58
CA LEU A 40 19.87 23.26 -1.84
C LEU A 40 18.39 23.14 -1.41
N ASN A 41 17.77 24.25 -0.99
CA ASN A 41 16.34 24.32 -0.70
C ASN A 41 15.46 23.90 -1.89
N LYS A 42 15.78 24.38 -3.10
CA LYS A 42 15.03 23.99 -4.31
C LYS A 42 15.20 22.51 -4.63
N LEU A 43 16.42 21.97 -4.50
CA LEU A 43 16.69 20.55 -4.69
C LEU A 43 15.95 19.67 -3.68
N VAL A 44 16.02 20.02 -2.39
CA VAL A 44 15.34 19.28 -1.32
C VAL A 44 13.82 19.29 -1.53
N LYS A 45 13.23 20.46 -1.86
CA LYS A 45 11.80 20.54 -2.19
C LYS A 45 11.43 19.66 -3.38
N GLY A 46 12.24 19.69 -4.45
CA GLY A 46 12.05 18.82 -5.61
C GLY A 46 12.09 17.35 -5.24
N MET A 47 13.08 16.92 -4.45
CA MET A 47 13.19 15.54 -3.98
C MET A 47 11.99 15.12 -3.12
N ILE A 48 11.52 15.98 -2.20
CA ILE A 48 10.35 15.69 -1.38
C ILE A 48 9.12 15.45 -2.27
N ILE A 49 8.89 16.31 -3.27
CA ILE A 49 7.77 16.17 -4.22
C ILE A 49 7.91 14.87 -5.02
N CYS A 50 9.08 14.59 -5.57
CA CYS A 50 9.33 13.35 -6.32
C CYS A 50 9.12 12.09 -5.47
N CYS A 51 9.65 12.05 -4.24
CA CYS A 51 9.45 10.95 -3.31
C CYS A 51 7.98 10.79 -2.94
N SER A 52 7.27 11.91 -2.71
CA SER A 52 5.84 11.89 -2.39
C SER A 52 5.02 11.31 -3.54
N LEU A 53 5.25 11.77 -4.78
CA LEU A 53 4.60 11.25 -5.98
C LEU A 53 4.91 9.76 -6.19
N PHE A 54 6.16 9.35 -5.97
CA PHE A 54 6.56 7.95 -6.02
C PHE A 54 5.75 7.11 -5.03
N TYR A 55 5.72 7.46 -3.74
CA TYR A 55 4.93 6.72 -2.75
C TYR A 55 3.44 6.70 -3.07
N VAL A 56 2.87 7.84 -3.49
CA VAL A 56 1.45 7.92 -3.90
C VAL A 56 1.19 6.95 -5.07
N SER A 57 2.07 6.89 -6.05
CA SER A 57 1.93 5.95 -7.18
C SER A 57 1.96 4.48 -6.74
N LEU A 58 2.87 4.12 -5.82
CA LEU A 58 2.94 2.76 -5.29
C LEU A 58 1.66 2.38 -4.53
N TYR A 59 1.13 3.31 -3.72
CA TYR A 59 -0.13 3.13 -3.01
C TYR A 59 -1.32 3.01 -3.96
N ALA A 60 -1.38 3.84 -5.01
CA ALA A 60 -2.43 3.77 -6.01
C ALA A 60 -2.43 2.42 -6.74
N ILE A 61 -1.26 1.92 -7.14
CA ILE A 61 -1.11 0.62 -7.79
C ILE A 61 -1.55 -0.52 -6.86
N ASN A 62 -1.16 -0.47 -5.58
CA ASN A 62 -1.60 -1.45 -4.58
C ASN A 62 -3.12 -1.40 -4.36
N ALA A 63 -3.71 -0.20 -4.22
CA ALA A 63 -5.15 -0.02 -4.04
C ALA A 63 -5.93 -0.57 -5.25
N PHE A 64 -5.45 -0.31 -6.46
CA PHE A 64 -6.04 -0.85 -7.69
C PHE A 64 -6.04 -2.39 -7.70
N GLU A 65 -4.89 -3.01 -7.42
CA GLU A 65 -4.79 -4.47 -7.38
C GLU A 65 -5.61 -5.08 -6.23
N ASN A 66 -5.65 -4.45 -5.07
CA ASN A 66 -6.47 -4.89 -3.94
C ASN A 66 -7.96 -4.87 -4.29
N ASN A 67 -8.44 -3.80 -4.94
CA ASN A 67 -9.81 -3.72 -5.44
C ASN A 67 -10.11 -4.82 -6.46
N ARG A 68 -9.16 -5.16 -7.34
CA ARG A 68 -9.32 -6.28 -8.27
C ARG A 68 -9.47 -7.62 -7.54
N ARG A 69 -8.71 -7.86 -6.47
CA ARG A 69 -8.85 -9.09 -5.67
C ARG A 69 -10.19 -9.18 -4.99
N ILE A 70 -10.65 -8.10 -4.37
CA ILE A 70 -11.94 -8.08 -3.67
C ILE A 70 -13.04 -8.46 -4.66
N LYS A 71 -13.01 -7.92 -5.87
CA LYS A 71 -13.95 -8.31 -6.94
C LYS A 71 -13.85 -9.79 -7.31
N LEU A 72 -12.64 -10.33 -7.50
CA LEU A 72 -12.44 -11.75 -7.81
C LEU A 72 -12.94 -12.67 -6.67
N ILE A 73 -12.69 -12.30 -5.42
CA ILE A 73 -13.15 -13.06 -4.26
C ILE A 73 -14.68 -13.04 -4.17
N LYS A 74 -15.31 -11.88 -4.38
CA LYS A 74 -16.77 -11.77 -4.38
C LYS A 74 -17.42 -12.57 -5.52
N GLN A 75 -16.84 -12.54 -6.71
CA GLN A 75 -17.30 -13.37 -7.84
C GLN A 75 -17.17 -14.86 -7.54
N ALA A 76 -16.06 -15.28 -6.94
CA ALA A 76 -15.85 -16.67 -6.52
C ALA A 76 -16.89 -17.09 -5.46
N ASP A 77 -17.18 -16.20 -4.50
CA ASP A 77 -18.20 -16.41 -3.46
C ASP A 77 -19.62 -16.53 -4.05
N GLU A 78 -20.01 -15.61 -4.94
CA GLU A 78 -21.29 -15.66 -5.67
C GLU A 78 -21.44 -16.95 -6.50
N SER A 79 -20.33 -17.48 -7.04
CA SER A 79 -20.29 -18.74 -7.79
C SER A 79 -20.20 -20.01 -6.93
N ASN A 80 -20.32 -19.88 -5.60
CA ASN A 80 -20.17 -20.97 -4.62
C ASN A 80 -18.85 -21.75 -4.73
N GLN A 81 -17.76 -21.08 -5.13
CA GLN A 81 -16.43 -21.68 -5.10
C GLN A 81 -15.94 -21.77 -3.65
N SER A 82 -15.43 -22.94 -3.28
CA SER A 82 -14.88 -23.16 -1.94
C SER A 82 -13.49 -22.57 -1.74
N VAL A 83 -12.73 -22.35 -2.83
CA VAL A 83 -11.35 -21.86 -2.78
C VAL A 83 -11.13 -20.82 -3.89
N VAL A 84 -10.56 -19.67 -3.54
CA VAL A 84 -10.13 -18.65 -4.50
C VAL A 84 -8.63 -18.38 -4.38
N GLU A 85 -7.93 -18.42 -5.50
CA GLU A 85 -6.51 -18.08 -5.57
C GLU A 85 -6.33 -16.61 -5.93
N ILE A 86 -5.66 -15.87 -5.04
CA ILE A 86 -5.33 -14.46 -5.24
C ILE A 86 -3.82 -14.27 -5.20
N ARG A 87 -3.29 -13.45 -6.10
CA ARG A 87 -1.85 -13.18 -6.17
C ARG A 87 -1.44 -12.19 -5.09
N ARG A 88 -0.18 -12.21 -4.62
CA ARG A 88 0.42 -11.17 -3.76
C ARG A 88 0.49 -9.78 -4.38
N LEU A 89 0.53 -8.73 -3.53
CA LEU A 89 0.47 -7.34 -3.97
C LEU A 89 1.81 -6.97 -4.57
N PRO A 90 1.83 -6.08 -5.58
CA PRO A 90 3.07 -5.56 -6.13
C PRO A 90 4.01 -5.01 -5.04
N PHE A 91 3.45 -4.31 -4.04
CA PHE A 91 4.21 -3.64 -2.99
C PHE A 91 3.68 -4.04 -1.61
N SER A 92 3.72 -5.34 -1.29
CA SER A 92 3.22 -5.89 -0.01
C SER A 92 3.85 -5.27 1.25
N PHE A 93 5.09 -4.78 1.13
CA PHE A 93 5.81 -4.08 2.21
C PHE A 93 5.14 -2.77 2.65
N LEU A 94 4.25 -2.19 1.83
CA LEU A 94 3.50 -0.97 2.18
C LEU A 94 2.33 -1.22 3.16
N GLY A 95 2.21 -2.45 3.69
CA GLY A 95 1.37 -2.72 4.85
C GLY A 95 -0.08 -3.10 4.56
N GLN A 96 -0.40 -3.50 3.32
CA GLN A 96 -1.69 -4.13 3.02
C GLN A 96 -1.62 -5.61 3.44
N GLN A 97 -2.24 -5.92 4.58
CA GLN A 97 -1.92 -7.09 5.40
C GLN A 97 -2.22 -8.45 4.78
N LEU A 98 -2.98 -8.56 3.69
CA LEU A 98 -3.39 -9.88 3.20
C LEU A 98 -2.22 -10.82 2.92
N ASP A 99 -1.17 -10.32 2.28
CA ASP A 99 -0.09 -11.16 1.73
C ASP A 99 0.77 -11.91 2.77
N ASN A 100 0.64 -11.53 4.05
CA ASN A 100 1.39 -12.07 5.18
C ASN A 100 0.49 -12.45 6.38
N ILE A 101 -0.83 -12.56 6.19
CA ILE A 101 -1.73 -13.06 7.23
C ILE A 101 -1.64 -14.60 7.28
N PRO A 102 -1.22 -15.22 8.40
CA PRO A 102 -1.45 -16.65 8.60
C PRO A 102 -2.96 -16.91 8.65
N MET A 103 -3.41 -18.01 8.02
CA MET A 103 -4.80 -18.50 8.05
C MET A 103 -5.32 -18.46 9.51
N GLY A 104 -6.48 -17.83 9.74
CA GLY A 104 -7.06 -17.62 11.09
C GLY A 104 -7.80 -16.28 11.24
N ASN A 105 -7.96 -15.78 12.47
CA ASN A 105 -8.83 -14.63 12.83
C ASN A 105 -8.74 -13.39 11.91
N ARG A 106 -7.57 -13.07 11.35
CA ARG A 106 -7.41 -11.89 10.47
C ARG A 106 -8.02 -12.07 9.09
N GLN A 107 -8.07 -13.30 8.59
CA GLN A 107 -8.76 -13.60 7.34
C GLN A 107 -10.27 -13.47 7.54
N ASP A 108 -10.77 -13.84 8.72
CA ASP A 108 -12.17 -13.66 9.10
C ASP A 108 -12.52 -12.17 9.27
N GLU A 109 -11.66 -11.38 9.93
CA GLU A 109 -11.82 -9.91 10.02
C GLU A 109 -11.80 -9.25 8.64
N TYR A 110 -10.95 -9.71 7.71
CA TYR A 110 -10.95 -9.23 6.32
C TYR A 110 -12.26 -9.57 5.61
N LYS A 111 -12.71 -10.82 5.73
CA LYS A 111 -13.96 -11.28 5.10
C LYS A 111 -15.16 -10.50 5.64
N GLU A 112 -15.19 -10.26 6.96
CA GLU A 112 -16.22 -9.44 7.61
C GLU A 112 -16.18 -7.98 7.12
N TYR A 113 -14.99 -7.37 7.04
CA TYR A 113 -14.85 -5.99 6.57
C TYR A 113 -15.31 -5.79 5.11
N TYR A 114 -15.07 -6.79 4.25
CA TYR A 114 -15.42 -6.72 2.83
C TYR A 114 -16.76 -7.39 2.48
N ASP A 115 -17.49 -7.89 3.47
CA ASP A 115 -18.75 -8.63 3.28
C ASP A 115 -18.56 -9.82 2.31
N ILE A 116 -17.66 -10.72 2.69
CA ILE A 116 -17.34 -11.98 2.00
C ILE A 116 -17.72 -13.14 2.93
N SER A 117 -18.27 -14.21 2.38
CA SER A 117 -18.61 -15.42 3.15
C SER A 117 -17.42 -16.00 3.90
N LYS A 118 -17.66 -16.51 5.11
CA LYS A 118 -16.63 -17.24 5.88
C LYS A 118 -16.21 -18.55 5.22
N ASN A 119 -17.06 -19.12 4.37
CA ASN A 119 -16.87 -20.44 3.79
C ASN A 119 -15.84 -20.49 2.64
N ILE A 120 -15.51 -19.35 2.02
CA ILE A 120 -14.52 -19.33 0.94
C ILE A 120 -13.09 -19.30 1.48
N GLU A 121 -12.28 -20.27 1.11
CA GLU A 121 -10.85 -20.29 1.44
C GLU A 121 -10.08 -19.36 0.49
N ILE A 122 -9.36 -18.38 1.05
CA ILE A 122 -8.55 -17.44 0.26
C ILE A 122 -7.10 -17.92 0.27
N LYS A 123 -6.60 -18.41 -0.87
CA LYS A 123 -5.21 -18.83 -1.02
C LYS A 123 -4.38 -17.74 -1.69
N ILE A 124 -3.29 -17.35 -1.03
CA ILE A 124 -2.40 -16.30 -1.54
C ILE A 124 -1.23 -16.95 -2.28
N VAL A 125 -1.15 -16.72 -3.59
CA VAL A 125 -0.07 -17.22 -4.44
C VAL A 125 0.99 -16.14 -4.68
N ASN A 126 2.25 -16.57 -4.78
CA ASN A 126 3.36 -15.66 -5.10
C ASN A 126 3.18 -15.02 -6.49
N ARG A 127 3.71 -13.81 -6.64
CA ARG A 127 3.72 -13.11 -7.92
C ARG A 127 4.96 -13.54 -8.71
N THR A 128 4.75 -14.23 -9.83
CA THR A 128 5.82 -14.63 -10.77
C THR A 128 6.14 -13.54 -11.80
N MET A 129 5.31 -12.50 -11.92
CA MET A 129 5.37 -11.51 -12.99
C MET A 129 5.64 -10.08 -12.47
N PRO A 130 6.49 -9.27 -13.14
CA PRO A 130 6.73 -7.90 -12.74
C PRO A 130 5.59 -7.00 -13.22
N LEU A 131 4.98 -6.30 -12.26
CA LEU A 131 4.07 -5.15 -12.42
C LEU A 131 2.74 -5.42 -13.18
N PRO A 132 1.62 -4.81 -12.72
CA PRO A 132 0.27 -5.19 -13.14
C PRO A 132 -0.10 -4.92 -14.61
N TRP A 133 0.69 -4.13 -15.36
CA TRP A 133 0.43 -3.82 -16.77
C TRP A 133 1.02 -4.85 -17.76
N LYS A 134 1.71 -5.88 -17.28
CA LYS A 134 2.24 -6.96 -18.12
C LYS A 134 1.34 -8.21 -18.14
N GLN A 135 0.07 -8.14 -17.77
CA GLN A 135 -0.82 -9.31 -17.84
C GLN A 135 -0.96 -9.81 -19.29
N THR A 136 -0.29 -10.91 -19.63
CA THR A 136 -0.64 -11.71 -20.81
C THR A 136 -1.82 -12.59 -20.43
N ASN A 137 -2.94 -12.38 -21.12
CA ASN A 137 -4.10 -13.26 -21.08
C ASN A 137 -3.74 -14.57 -21.77
N ASN A 138 -3.24 -15.55 -21.03
CA ASN A 138 -3.25 -16.94 -21.44
C ASN A 138 -4.04 -17.73 -20.41
#